data_AF-A0A7V8AVS8-F1
#
_entry.id   AF-A0A7V8AVS8-F1
#
_cell.length_a   1.000
_cell.length_b   1.000
_cell.length_c   1.000
_cell.angle_alpha   90.00
_cell.angle_beta   90.00
_cell.angle_gamma   90.00
#
_symmetry.space_group_name_H-M   'P 1'
#
loop_
_entity.id
_entity.type
_entity.pdbx_description
1 polymer ?
#
loop_
_entity_poly.entity_id
_entity_poly.type
_entity_poly.pdbx_seq_one_letter_code
_entity_poly.pdbx_strand_id
1 'polypeptide(L)'
;MKKFRILLLLFATLFMLAACSNNEDDDNKHSQKNAPKNVQNISEDDIFSSSKTGEKISTAEMNKAIKKYLDVNSDIIDNKYLMQYKLDRQTGTDTKITDKQAQRLSKLSQNAVKNDVRFKKFIESNDLPEGYKPHAERILKYFTALNSTIKNVDKDIEELDYQPQNKLNVVDVSAKHAGDVNGKQQKKIKQFLEKHDINSDAIDK
;
A
#
# COMPACT_ATOMS: atom_id res chain seq x y z
N MET A 1 -57.65 20.92 -29.55
CA MET A 1 -56.40 20.26 -30.00
C MET A 1 -55.16 21.05 -29.57
N LYS A 2 -54.82 21.09 -28.27
CA LYS A 2 -53.53 21.63 -27.74
C LYS A 2 -53.14 21.06 -26.37
N LYS A 3 -53.98 20.23 -25.74
CA LYS A 3 -53.72 19.61 -24.43
C LYS A 3 -53.33 18.12 -24.51
N PHE A 4 -53.32 17.53 -25.71
CA PHE A 4 -52.96 16.12 -25.93
C PHE A 4 -51.54 15.92 -26.48
N ARG A 5 -50.78 17.01 -26.73
CA ARG A 5 -49.39 16.95 -27.24
C ARG A 5 -48.31 17.10 -26.15
N ILE A 6 -48.70 17.35 -24.90
CA ILE A 6 -47.76 17.44 -23.77
C ILE A 6 -47.62 16.10 -23.04
N LEU A 7 -48.62 15.22 -23.12
CA LEU A 7 -48.55 13.88 -22.51
C LEU A 7 -47.71 12.87 -23.32
N LEU A 8 -47.40 13.17 -24.59
CA LEU A 8 -46.58 12.31 -25.47
C LEU A 8 -45.08 12.64 -25.43
N LEU A 9 -44.71 13.77 -24.80
CA LEU A 9 -43.31 14.19 -24.59
C LEU A 9 -42.72 13.72 -23.25
N LEU A 10 -43.56 13.18 -22.35
CA LEU A 10 -43.16 12.63 -21.06
C LEU A 10 -42.93 11.11 -21.08
N PHE A 11 -43.23 10.44 -22.19
CA PHE A 11 -43.02 8.99 -22.35
C PHE A 11 -41.74 8.64 -23.16
N ALA A 12 -41.01 9.65 -23.65
CA ALA A 12 -39.79 9.47 -24.45
C ALA A 12 -38.48 9.53 -23.65
N THR A 13 -38.54 9.68 -22.32
CA THR A 13 -37.34 9.78 -21.45
C THR A 13 -37.04 8.51 -20.64
N LEU A 14 -37.73 7.39 -20.88
CA LEU A 14 -37.61 6.17 -20.09
C LEU A 14 -36.81 5.02 -20.74
N PHE A 15 -36.09 5.25 -21.85
CA PHE A 15 -35.34 4.18 -22.54
C PHE A 15 -33.84 4.45 -22.77
N MET A 16 -33.20 5.32 -21.98
CA MET A 16 -31.74 5.51 -22.00
C MET A 16 -31.06 5.07 -20.69
N LEU A 17 -31.37 3.86 -20.22
CA LEU A 17 -30.65 3.19 -19.12
C LEU A 17 -30.16 1.78 -19.52
N ALA A 18 -29.96 1.53 -20.81
CA ALA A 18 -29.27 0.33 -21.30
C ALA A 18 -27.85 0.68 -21.79
N ALA A 19 -27.05 1.18 -20.86
CA ALA A 19 -25.59 1.07 -20.90
C ALA A 19 -25.07 0.95 -19.46
N CYS A 20 -25.72 0.09 -18.67
CA CYS A 20 -24.99 -0.62 -17.63
C CYS A 20 -24.01 -1.51 -18.38
N SER A 21 -22.73 -1.15 -18.41
CA SER A 21 -21.70 -2.14 -18.71
C SER A 21 -21.93 -3.26 -17.70
N ASN A 22 -22.22 -4.46 -18.20
CA ASN A 22 -22.07 -5.68 -17.41
C ASN A 22 -20.59 -5.78 -17.01
N ASN A 23 -20.24 -5.14 -15.89
CA ASN A 23 -19.20 -5.62 -15.01
C ASN A 23 -19.93 -6.35 -13.89
N GLU A 24 -20.62 -7.42 -14.26
CA GLU A 24 -20.81 -8.53 -13.35
C GLU A 24 -19.40 -9.12 -13.10
N ASP A 25 -19.06 -9.23 -11.82
CA ASP A 25 -17.79 -9.68 -11.23
C ASP A 25 -16.65 -8.66 -11.14
N ASP A 26 -16.72 -7.76 -10.16
CA ASP A 26 -15.50 -7.22 -9.52
C ASP A 26 -15.53 -7.27 -7.98
N ASP A 27 -16.37 -8.15 -7.42
CA ASP A 27 -16.26 -8.52 -6.01
C ASP A 27 -15.11 -9.55 -5.87
N ASN A 28 -13.96 -9.08 -5.39
CA ASN A 28 -12.79 -9.87 -4.93
C ASN A 28 -11.87 -10.51 -5.98
N LYS A 29 -11.44 -9.78 -7.03
CA LYS A 29 -10.33 -10.22 -7.92
C LYS A 29 -8.99 -9.53 -7.67
N HIS A 30 -8.74 -9.01 -6.47
CA HIS A 30 -7.48 -8.34 -6.15
C HIS A 30 -6.22 -9.24 -6.22
N SER A 31 -6.32 -10.57 -6.39
CA SER A 31 -5.13 -11.43 -6.21
C SER A 31 -4.75 -12.38 -7.35
N GLN A 32 -5.61 -12.70 -8.31
CA GLN A 32 -5.28 -13.88 -9.15
C GLN A 32 -4.35 -13.62 -10.35
N LYS A 33 -4.30 -12.41 -10.93
CA LYS A 33 -3.61 -12.21 -12.22
C LYS A 33 -2.19 -11.64 -12.13
N ASN A 34 -1.82 -10.97 -11.03
CA ASN A 34 -0.61 -10.14 -10.97
C ASN A 34 0.28 -10.34 -9.72
N ALA A 35 0.00 -11.30 -8.83
CA ALA A 35 0.85 -11.52 -7.66
C ALA A 35 2.28 -11.90 -8.09
N PRO A 36 3.33 -11.27 -7.54
CA PRO A 36 4.71 -11.59 -7.90
C PRO A 36 5.01 -13.07 -7.67
N LYS A 37 5.59 -13.75 -8.67
CA LYS A 37 5.91 -15.18 -8.57
C LYS A 37 7.01 -15.45 -7.54
N ASN A 38 7.99 -14.55 -7.50
CA ASN A 38 9.12 -14.57 -6.58
C ASN A 38 9.19 -13.21 -5.90
N VAL A 39 9.47 -13.22 -4.60
CA VAL A 39 9.63 -12.01 -3.78
C VAL A 39 10.91 -12.16 -2.95
N GLN A 40 11.59 -11.06 -2.69
CA GLN A 40 12.75 -11.06 -1.81
C GLN A 40 12.33 -11.49 -0.39
N ASN A 41 13.14 -12.33 0.25
CA ASN A 41 12.99 -12.58 1.67
C ASN A 41 13.67 -11.44 2.44
N ILE A 42 12.86 -10.60 3.09
CA ILE A 42 13.36 -9.39 3.75
C ILE A 42 13.84 -9.72 5.16
N SER A 43 15.10 -9.40 5.42
CA SER A 43 15.76 -9.49 6.71
C SER A 43 15.99 -8.10 7.31
N GLU A 44 16.50 -8.06 8.54
CA GLU A 44 16.83 -6.80 9.22
C GLU A 44 18.04 -6.08 8.60
N ASP A 45 18.89 -6.79 7.86
CA ASP A 45 20.02 -6.18 7.13
C ASP A 45 19.56 -5.51 5.82
N ASP A 46 18.40 -5.93 5.31
CA ASP A 46 17.82 -5.36 4.11
C ASP A 46 17.14 -4.01 4.36
N ILE A 47 16.66 -3.74 5.58
CA ILE A 47 15.91 -2.51 5.86
C ILE A 47 16.83 -1.29 5.94
N PHE A 48 16.27 -0.10 5.72
CA PHE A 48 17.03 1.15 5.79
C PHE A 48 17.80 1.27 7.11
N SER A 49 19.07 1.64 7.04
CA SER A 49 19.92 1.91 8.20
C SER A 49 20.88 3.05 7.92
N SER A 50 21.17 3.82 8.96
CA SER A 50 22.18 4.88 8.95
C SER A 50 22.60 5.17 10.39
N SER A 51 23.90 5.36 10.60
CA SER A 51 24.46 5.80 11.89
C SER A 51 24.60 7.33 11.97
N LYS A 52 24.35 8.06 10.88
CA LYS A 52 24.57 9.51 10.79
C LYS A 52 23.60 10.29 11.68
N THR A 53 24.14 11.22 12.46
CA THR A 53 23.38 12.10 13.36
C THR A 53 24.08 13.45 13.44
N GLY A 54 23.33 14.54 13.31
CA GLY A 54 23.82 15.91 13.32
C GLY A 54 24.61 16.31 12.06
N GLU A 55 24.59 15.49 11.01
CA GLU A 55 25.36 15.73 9.80
C GLU A 55 24.58 16.51 8.75
N LYS A 56 25.30 17.22 7.87
CA LYS A 56 24.74 17.79 6.64
C LYS A 56 24.74 16.74 5.54
N ILE A 57 23.54 16.32 5.13
CA ILE A 57 23.34 15.28 4.11
C ILE A 57 23.38 15.91 2.72
N SER A 58 24.18 15.33 1.83
CA SER A 58 24.19 15.75 0.42
C SER A 58 22.92 15.30 -0.32
N THR A 59 22.60 15.98 -1.43
CA THR A 59 21.51 15.60 -2.35
C THR A 59 21.63 14.14 -2.80
N ALA A 60 22.84 13.69 -3.15
CA ALA A 60 23.09 12.33 -3.60
C ALA A 60 22.86 11.29 -2.49
N GLU A 61 23.31 11.56 -1.27
CA GLU A 61 23.06 10.69 -0.12
C GLU A 61 21.57 10.65 0.23
N MET A 62 20.88 11.79 0.20
CA MET A 62 19.45 11.85 0.49
C MET A 62 18.64 11.08 -0.56
N ASN A 63 18.99 11.19 -1.85
CA ASN A 63 18.38 10.41 -2.93
C ASN A 63 18.57 8.90 -2.72
N LYS A 64 19.78 8.47 -2.34
CA LYS A 64 20.06 7.06 -2.01
C LYS A 64 19.25 6.59 -0.81
N ALA A 65 19.13 7.42 0.23
CA ALA A 65 18.36 7.10 1.41
C ALA A 65 16.87 6.91 1.10
N ILE A 66 16.27 7.84 0.33
CA ILE A 66 14.88 7.73 -0.15
C ILE A 66 14.72 6.47 -0.99
N LYS A 67 15.62 6.23 -1.96
CA LYS A 67 15.54 5.04 -2.81
C LYS A 67 15.56 3.77 -1.97
N LYS A 68 16.51 3.64 -1.04
CA LYS A 68 16.61 2.47 -0.17
C LYS A 68 15.35 2.26 0.67
N TYR A 69 14.79 3.35 1.22
CA TYR A 69 13.53 3.29 1.95
C TYR A 69 12.36 2.80 1.08
N LEU A 70 12.27 3.28 -0.17
CA LEU A 70 11.24 2.89 -1.12
C LEU A 70 11.40 1.45 -1.62
N ASP A 71 12.62 1.03 -1.95
CA ASP A 71 12.92 -0.34 -2.41
C ASP A 71 12.45 -1.37 -1.38
N VAL A 72 12.79 -1.16 -0.10
CA VAL A 72 12.35 -2.03 1.01
C VAL A 72 10.82 -2.05 1.13
N ASN A 73 10.15 -0.92 0.93
CA ASN A 73 8.69 -0.88 0.92
C ASN A 73 8.10 -1.63 -0.28
N SER A 74 8.71 -1.54 -1.46
CA SER A 74 8.31 -2.29 -2.64
C SER A 74 8.37 -3.79 -2.37
N ASP A 75 9.48 -4.27 -1.79
CA ASP A 75 9.65 -5.68 -1.42
C ASP A 75 8.59 -6.11 -0.39
N ILE A 76 8.28 -5.27 0.60
CA ILE A 76 7.23 -5.56 1.61
C ILE A 76 5.87 -5.71 0.92
N ILE A 77 5.52 -4.82 0.00
CA ILE A 77 4.24 -4.83 -0.73
C ILE A 77 4.14 -6.06 -1.64
N ASP A 78 5.20 -6.37 -2.38
CA ASP A 78 5.25 -7.58 -3.21
C ASP A 78 5.06 -8.85 -2.37
N ASN A 79 5.70 -8.89 -1.19
CA ASN A 79 5.48 -9.96 -0.22
C ASN A 79 4.02 -10.04 0.24
N LYS A 80 3.36 -8.91 0.53
CA LYS A 80 1.94 -8.89 0.91
C LYS A 80 1.06 -9.42 -0.22
N TYR A 81 1.26 -9.00 -1.46
CA TYR A 81 0.48 -9.50 -2.60
C TYR A 81 0.65 -11.00 -2.80
N LEU A 82 1.87 -11.53 -2.67
CA LEU A 82 2.09 -12.97 -2.71
C LEU A 82 1.40 -13.70 -1.56
N MET A 83 1.39 -13.12 -0.36
CA MET A 83 0.72 -13.69 0.80
C MET A 83 -0.81 -13.68 0.63
N GLN A 84 -1.39 -12.58 0.16
CA GLN A 84 -2.81 -12.48 -0.13
C GLN A 84 -3.22 -13.53 -1.17
N TYR A 85 -2.47 -13.66 -2.26
CA TYR A 85 -2.72 -14.68 -3.28
C TYR A 85 -2.71 -16.10 -2.72
N LYS A 86 -1.80 -16.41 -1.77
CA LYS A 86 -1.76 -17.72 -1.12
C LYS A 86 -2.96 -17.93 -0.20
N LEU A 87 -3.34 -16.93 0.59
CA LEU A 87 -4.49 -16.98 1.48
C LEU A 87 -5.80 -17.14 0.70
N ASP A 88 -5.98 -16.40 -0.38
CA ASP A 88 -7.18 -16.48 -1.23
C ASP A 88 -7.34 -17.87 -1.85
N ARG A 89 -6.23 -18.53 -2.22
CA ARG A 89 -6.25 -19.92 -2.70
C ARG A 89 -6.48 -20.97 -1.61
N GLN A 90 -6.36 -20.58 -0.34
CA GLN A 90 -6.74 -21.41 0.81
C GLN A 90 -8.22 -21.21 1.18
N THR A 91 -8.85 -20.09 0.80
CA THR A 91 -10.27 -19.86 1.07
C THR A 91 -11.14 -20.93 0.40
N GLY A 92 -12.06 -21.52 1.17
CA GLY A 92 -12.86 -22.69 0.76
C GLY A 92 -12.26 -24.04 1.17
N THR A 93 -11.08 -24.04 1.81
CA THR A 93 -10.55 -25.20 2.55
C THR A 93 -10.70 -24.95 4.06
N ASP A 94 -10.80 -25.99 4.89
CA ASP A 94 -10.80 -25.86 6.35
C ASP A 94 -9.46 -25.35 6.93
N THR A 95 -8.50 -25.00 6.06
CA THR A 95 -7.14 -24.61 6.43
C THR A 95 -7.12 -23.14 6.84
N LYS A 96 -7.08 -22.90 8.14
CA LYS A 96 -6.76 -21.59 8.74
C LYS A 96 -5.38 -21.08 8.27
N ILE A 97 -5.08 -19.80 8.52
CA ILE A 97 -3.71 -19.28 8.39
C ILE A 97 -2.75 -20.17 9.19
N THR A 98 -1.68 -20.64 8.55
CA THR A 98 -0.69 -21.47 9.25
C THR A 98 0.25 -20.60 10.10
N ASP A 99 0.83 -21.17 11.16
CA ASP A 99 1.82 -20.48 12.00
C ASP A 99 2.97 -19.89 11.18
N LYS A 100 3.40 -20.60 10.13
CA LYS A 100 4.46 -20.11 9.23
C LYS A 100 4.02 -18.88 8.44
N GLN A 101 2.76 -18.82 8.01
CA GLN A 101 2.20 -17.66 7.32
C GLN A 101 2.03 -16.49 8.30
N ALA A 102 1.50 -16.73 9.49
CA ALA A 102 1.38 -15.74 10.55
C ALA A 102 2.74 -15.15 10.94
N GLN A 103 3.74 -16.00 11.20
CA GLN A 103 5.09 -15.57 11.52
C GLN A 103 5.73 -14.75 10.39
N ARG A 104 5.46 -15.11 9.13
CA ARG A 104 5.95 -14.33 7.98
C ARG A 104 5.31 -12.94 7.92
N LEU A 105 3.99 -12.83 8.14
CA LEU A 105 3.29 -11.54 8.19
C LEU A 105 3.81 -10.67 9.34
N SER A 106 4.01 -11.26 10.52
CA SER A 106 4.58 -10.58 11.68
C SER A 106 5.99 -10.04 11.39
N LYS A 107 6.86 -10.85 10.76
CA LYS A 107 8.19 -10.38 10.34
C LYS A 107 8.14 -9.23 9.34
N LEU A 108 7.23 -9.28 8.35
CA LEU A 108 7.04 -8.20 7.40
C LEU A 108 6.56 -6.91 8.09
N SER A 109 5.65 -7.03 9.06
CA SER A 109 5.16 -5.93 9.89
C SER A 109 6.30 -5.28 10.67
N GLN A 110 7.09 -6.09 11.40
CA GLN A 110 8.24 -5.63 12.17
C GLN A 110 9.27 -4.94 11.27
N ASN A 111 9.57 -5.49 10.10
CA ASN A 111 10.49 -4.89 9.14
C ASN A 111 9.95 -3.55 8.59
N ALA A 112 8.65 -3.45 8.29
CA ALA A 112 8.02 -2.19 7.88
C ALA A 112 8.16 -1.11 8.97
N VAL A 113 7.85 -1.45 10.23
CA VAL A 113 7.99 -0.53 11.37
C VAL A 113 9.44 -0.10 11.54
N LYS A 114 10.39 -1.03 11.53
CA LYS A 114 11.81 -0.72 11.68
C LYS A 114 12.32 0.16 10.53
N ASN A 115 11.91 -0.11 9.29
CA ASN A 115 12.24 0.71 8.13
C ASN A 115 11.74 2.15 8.29
N ASP A 116 10.47 2.33 8.69
CA ASP A 116 9.87 3.65 8.96
C ASP A 116 10.59 4.39 10.08
N VAL A 117 10.84 3.72 11.22
CA VAL A 117 11.49 4.34 12.40
C VAL A 117 12.92 4.74 12.07
N ARG A 118 13.69 3.89 11.38
CA ARG A 118 15.08 4.19 11.03
C ARG A 118 15.15 5.34 10.01
N PHE A 119 14.27 5.35 9.00
CA PHE A 119 14.22 6.45 8.03
C PHE A 119 13.76 7.76 8.68
N LYS A 120 12.72 7.71 9.53
CA LYS A 120 12.27 8.84 10.35
C LYS A 120 13.41 9.43 11.17
N LYS A 121 14.14 8.59 11.91
CA LYS A 121 15.28 9.02 12.71
C LYS A 121 16.31 9.73 11.83
N PHE A 122 16.67 9.14 10.69
CA PHE A 122 17.64 9.73 9.77
C PHE A 122 17.24 11.11 9.25
N ILE A 123 15.96 11.32 8.88
CA ILE A 123 15.48 12.61 8.37
C ILE A 123 15.29 13.67 9.47
N GLU A 124 15.02 13.25 10.71
CA GLU A 124 14.84 14.15 11.85
C GLU A 124 16.18 14.55 12.48
N SER A 125 17.16 13.66 12.45
CA SER A 125 18.43 13.84 13.16
C SER A 125 19.53 14.50 12.33
N ASN A 126 19.29 14.88 11.07
CA ASN A 126 20.32 15.41 10.19
C ASN A 126 19.81 16.67 9.45
N ASP A 127 20.75 17.50 9.00
CA ASP A 127 20.47 18.66 8.14
C ASP A 127 20.31 18.19 6.69
N LEU A 128 19.11 18.36 6.14
CA LEU A 128 18.73 17.83 4.83
C LEU A 128 18.92 18.90 3.74
N PRO A 129 19.12 18.49 2.47
CA PRO A 129 19.15 19.44 1.37
C PRO A 129 17.86 20.28 1.32
N GLU A 130 17.97 21.52 0.86
CA GLU A 130 16.86 22.45 0.80
C GLU A 130 15.66 21.85 0.03
N GLY A 131 14.47 21.97 0.62
CA GLY A 131 13.23 21.47 0.04
C GLY A 131 12.99 19.96 0.18
N TYR A 132 13.93 19.15 0.68
CA TYR A 132 13.73 17.69 0.80
C TYR A 132 12.80 17.29 1.95
N LYS A 133 12.89 17.96 3.10
CA LYS A 133 12.21 17.55 4.34
C LYS A 133 10.70 17.31 4.17
N PRO A 134 9.90 18.23 3.58
CA PRO A 134 8.46 18.00 3.41
C PRO A 134 8.12 16.83 2.49
N HIS A 135 9.02 16.48 1.56
CA HIS A 135 8.83 15.36 0.63
C HIS A 135 9.22 14.03 1.29
N ALA A 136 10.31 14.00 2.04
CA ALA A 136 10.72 12.83 2.81
C ALA A 136 9.68 12.45 3.88
N GLU A 137 9.13 13.44 4.59
CA GLU A 137 8.04 13.24 5.55
C GLU A 137 6.74 12.75 4.87
N ARG A 138 6.43 13.27 3.67
CA ARG A 138 5.27 12.80 2.88
C ARG A 138 5.42 11.34 2.47
N ILE A 139 6.61 10.96 1.98
CA ILE A 139 6.93 9.58 1.61
C ILE A 139 6.79 8.66 2.82
N LEU A 140 7.42 9.03 3.96
CA LEU A 140 7.32 8.28 5.20
C LEU A 140 5.86 8.10 5.64
N LYS A 141 5.06 9.18 5.64
CA LYS A 141 3.65 9.14 6.06
C LYS A 141 2.83 8.21 5.15
N TYR A 142 3.02 8.31 3.84
CA TYR A 142 2.32 7.50 2.85
C TYR A 142 2.57 6.01 3.07
N PHE A 143 3.83 5.59 3.20
CA PHE A 143 4.16 4.18 3.39
C PHE A 143 3.87 3.67 4.81
N THR A 144 3.99 4.54 5.83
CA THR A 144 3.53 4.21 7.19
C THR A 144 2.05 3.85 7.19
N ALA A 145 1.24 4.63 6.47
CA ALA A 145 -0.18 4.42 6.29
C ALA A 145 -0.48 3.15 5.45
N LEU A 146 0.18 2.97 4.31
CA LEU A 146 0.05 1.79 3.46
C LEU A 146 0.44 0.49 4.17
N ASN A 147 1.38 0.55 5.11
CA ASN A 147 1.79 -0.59 5.93
C ASN A 147 0.98 -0.77 7.21
N SER A 148 0.03 0.12 7.52
CA SER A 148 -0.68 0.10 8.80
C SER A 148 -1.53 -1.14 9.04
N THR A 149 -2.13 -1.72 8.00
CA THR A 149 -2.98 -2.92 8.13
C THR A 149 -2.18 -4.10 8.66
N ILE A 150 -0.98 -4.37 8.10
CA ILE A 150 -0.11 -5.43 8.63
C ILE A 150 0.53 -5.09 9.98
N LYS A 151 0.66 -3.81 10.33
CA LYS A 151 1.12 -3.43 11.69
C LYS A 151 0.12 -3.82 12.77
N ASN A 152 -1.17 -3.88 12.41
CA ASN A 152 -2.23 -4.35 13.29
C ASN A 152 -2.43 -5.86 13.21
N VAL A 153 -1.90 -6.53 12.18
CA VAL A 153 -1.95 -7.98 12.01
C VAL A 153 -1.30 -8.74 13.17
N ASP A 154 -0.36 -8.18 13.94
CA ASP A 154 0.10 -8.84 15.18
C ASP A 154 -0.99 -8.94 16.27
N LYS A 155 -1.93 -7.99 16.31
CA LYS A 155 -3.11 -8.03 17.20
C LYS A 155 -4.26 -8.80 16.54
N ASP A 156 -4.47 -8.57 15.25
CA ASP A 156 -5.54 -9.25 14.51
C ASP A 156 -5.22 -10.75 14.35
N ILE A 157 -3.96 -11.19 14.31
CA ILE A 157 -3.59 -12.63 14.29
C ILE A 157 -3.90 -13.33 15.61
N GLU A 158 -3.70 -12.66 16.75
CA GLU A 158 -4.13 -13.19 18.06
C GLU A 158 -5.67 -13.26 18.16
N GLU A 159 -6.38 -12.33 17.51
CA GLU A 159 -7.86 -12.32 17.42
C GLU A 159 -8.42 -13.14 16.23
N LEU A 160 -7.58 -13.62 15.31
CA LEU A 160 -7.96 -14.43 14.14
C LEU A 160 -8.29 -15.88 14.51
N ASP A 161 -8.36 -16.20 15.81
CA ASP A 161 -9.04 -17.39 16.23
C ASP A 161 -10.58 -17.22 16.12
N TYR A 162 -11.12 -17.87 15.10
CA TYR A 162 -12.53 -18.22 14.89
C TYR A 162 -13.51 -17.09 14.56
N GLN A 163 -13.46 -16.60 13.31
CA GLN A 163 -14.68 -16.58 12.49
C GLN A 163 -14.36 -16.99 11.03
N PRO A 164 -14.98 -18.07 10.49
CA PRO A 164 -14.74 -18.55 9.12
C PRO A 164 -15.17 -17.55 8.02
N GLN A 165 -15.68 -16.37 8.38
CA GLN A 165 -16.17 -15.34 7.48
C GLN A 165 -15.19 -14.16 7.29
N ASN A 166 -14.18 -14.00 8.15
CA ASN A 166 -13.22 -12.88 8.05
C ASN A 166 -12.06 -13.24 7.11
N LYS A 167 -12.18 -12.86 5.84
CA LYS A 167 -11.06 -12.91 4.89
C LYS A 167 -10.04 -11.83 5.28
N LEU A 168 -8.90 -12.25 5.84
CA LEU A 168 -7.78 -11.34 6.09
C LEU A 168 -7.32 -10.73 4.76
N ASN A 169 -7.39 -9.40 4.64
CA ASN A 169 -6.84 -8.65 3.52
C ASN A 169 -5.56 -7.91 3.96
N VAL A 170 -4.40 -8.47 3.64
CA VAL A 170 -3.09 -7.91 4.04
C VAL A 170 -2.60 -6.79 3.10
N VAL A 171 -3.32 -6.53 2.00
CA VAL A 171 -2.97 -5.50 1.01
C VAL A 171 -3.76 -4.20 1.17
N ASP A 172 -4.86 -4.20 1.93
CA ASP A 172 -5.67 -3.01 2.16
C ASP A 172 -4.97 -1.95 3.03
N VAL A 173 -5.46 -0.72 2.95
CA VAL A 173 -5.10 0.39 3.86
C VAL A 173 -6.17 0.50 4.94
N SER A 174 -5.78 0.54 6.20
CA SER A 174 -6.71 0.78 7.31
C SER A 174 -7.53 2.06 7.06
N ALA A 175 -8.84 2.01 7.30
CA ALA A 175 -9.74 3.16 7.12
C ALA A 175 -9.26 4.41 7.88
N LYS A 176 -8.59 4.22 9.03
CA LYS A 176 -7.97 5.30 9.83
C LYS A 176 -6.91 6.09 9.04
N HIS A 177 -6.29 5.45 8.05
CA HIS A 177 -5.16 5.95 7.28
C HIS A 177 -5.47 6.16 5.79
N ALA A 178 -6.70 5.90 5.35
CA ALA A 178 -7.11 6.04 3.94
C ALA A 178 -6.91 7.48 3.40
N GLY A 179 -7.01 8.50 4.26
CA GLY A 179 -6.74 9.89 3.88
C GLY A 179 -5.28 10.18 3.52
N ASP A 180 -4.34 9.31 3.93
CA ASP A 180 -2.90 9.46 3.69
C ASP A 180 -2.43 8.71 2.44
N VAL A 181 -3.18 7.70 1.98
CA VAL A 181 -2.89 6.88 0.80
C VAL A 181 -3.90 7.20 -0.29
N ASN A 182 -3.60 8.20 -1.12
CA ASN A 182 -4.47 8.59 -2.24
C ASN A 182 -3.66 9.10 -3.44
N GLY A 183 -4.33 9.18 -4.61
CA GLY A 183 -3.71 9.61 -5.86
C GLY A 183 -3.08 11.01 -5.82
N LYS A 184 -3.57 11.92 -4.97
CA LYS A 184 -2.98 13.25 -4.80
C LYS A 184 -1.63 13.16 -4.08
N GLN A 185 -1.49 12.31 -3.06
CA GLN A 185 -0.19 12.09 -2.40
C GLN A 185 0.76 11.32 -3.30
N GLN A 186 0.29 10.26 -3.97
CA GLN A 186 1.08 9.52 -4.96
C GLN A 186 1.67 10.44 -6.03
N LYS A 187 0.84 11.30 -6.65
CA LYS A 187 1.30 12.26 -7.67
C LYS A 187 2.39 13.19 -7.15
N LYS A 188 2.24 13.72 -5.93
CA LYS A 188 3.25 14.60 -5.31
C LYS A 188 4.56 13.87 -5.01
N ILE A 189 4.48 12.58 -4.67
CA ILE A 189 5.67 11.75 -4.45
C ILE A 189 6.35 11.49 -5.79
N LYS A 190 5.62 10.99 -6.80
CA LYS A 190 6.15 10.73 -8.15
C LYS A 190 6.86 11.94 -8.76
N GLN A 191 6.21 13.11 -8.74
CA GLN A 191 6.82 14.36 -9.24
C GLN A 191 8.14 14.70 -8.55
N PHE A 192 8.26 14.43 -7.25
CA PHE A 192 9.50 14.66 -6.52
C PHE A 192 10.57 13.63 -6.90
N LEU A 193 10.19 12.35 -7.00
CA LEU A 193 11.12 11.28 -7.40
C LEU A 193 11.65 11.51 -8.82
N GLU A 194 10.78 11.83 -9.77
CA GLU A 194 11.11 12.18 -11.16
C GLU A 194 12.07 13.37 -11.23
N LYS A 195 11.78 14.47 -10.49
CA LYS A 195 12.64 15.66 -10.45
C LYS A 195 14.06 15.36 -9.97
N HIS A 196 14.24 14.33 -9.16
CA HIS A 196 15.50 13.97 -8.53
C HIS A 196 16.10 12.66 -9.06
N ASP A 197 15.58 12.14 -10.18
CA ASP A 197 16.02 10.90 -10.84
C ASP A 197 16.05 9.69 -9.89
N ILE A 198 15.08 9.62 -8.97
CA ILE A 198 14.95 8.51 -8.02
C ILE A 198 13.99 7.48 -8.59
N ASN A 199 14.53 6.44 -9.22
CA ASN A 199 13.72 5.34 -9.77
C ASN A 199 13.21 4.42 -8.66
N SER A 200 11.90 4.25 -8.57
CA SER A 200 11.23 3.28 -7.68
C SER A 200 9.86 2.91 -8.24
N ASP A 201 9.50 1.63 -8.13
CA ASP A 201 8.18 1.11 -8.48
C ASP A 201 7.22 1.05 -7.27
N ALA A 202 7.70 1.36 -6.07
CA ALA A 202 6.96 1.20 -4.81
C ALA A 202 5.64 2.01 -4.76
N ILE A 203 5.55 3.11 -5.52
CA ILE A 203 4.37 3.99 -5.58
C ILE A 203 3.30 3.45 -6.54
N ASP A 204 3.69 2.56 -7.46
CA ASP A 204 2.84 1.99 -8.51
C ASP A 204 2.28 0.59 -8.15
N LYS A 205 2.67 0.06 -6.99
CA LYS A 205 2.16 -1.20 -6.43
C LYS A 205 0.79 -1.01 -5.79
#